data_AF-A0A1D7QBE1-F1
#
_entry.id   AF-A0A1D7QBE1-F1
#
_cell.length_a   1.000
_cell.length_b   1.000
_cell.length_c   1.000
_cell.angle_alpha   90.00
_cell.angle_beta   90.00
_cell.angle_gamma   90.00
#
_symmetry.space_group_name_H-M   'P 1'
#
loop_
_entity.id
_entity.type
_entity.pdbx_description
1 polymer ?
#
loop_
_entity_poly.entity_id
_entity_poly.type
_entity_poly.pdbx_seq_one_letter_code
_entity_poly.pdbx_strand_id
1 'polypeptide(L)'
;MNETADQENTSVQQTRQILTMPSIKKHKDQEVFKVIVMSLAKSYTDLGMTQPTQKDKDYLANELADLIPRKFPSIRLAEIPLAFSRGIRGKFGPYYGLNVVSFEKFVEAHLSCESREQLARDALLKKESRIPDKDSRFNVARDNAINAMHMMNSGKEVLSGAIVYDFLDRLALISFNNREKWEFVAEARRYLNESLGREQRRTISRIKQTEIQRKLNSVQDGSAIEMIKSMAKRFALYAFFRSCILDELDLKEIIEQQRPLFI
;
A
#
# COMPACT_ATOMS: atom_id res chain seq x y z
N MET A 1 -2.53 40.22 22.73
CA MET A 1 -1.96 39.53 21.54
C MET A 1 -1.72 38.03 21.75
N ASN A 2 -2.37 37.36 22.73
CA ASN A 2 -2.17 35.92 23.00
C ASN A 2 -3.33 35.01 22.55
N GLU A 3 -4.50 35.53 22.17
CA GLU A 3 -5.68 34.70 21.87
C GLU A 3 -5.63 34.01 20.50
N THR A 4 -4.91 34.56 19.52
CA THR A 4 -4.84 34.01 18.17
C THR A 4 -3.96 32.77 18.05
N ALA A 5 -2.90 32.67 18.87
CA ALA A 5 -1.96 31.54 18.84
C ALA A 5 -2.54 30.27 19.50
N ASP A 6 -3.31 30.42 20.59
CA ASP A 6 -3.96 29.29 21.26
C ASP A 6 -5.13 28.70 20.45
N GLN A 7 -5.84 29.53 19.68
CA GLN A 7 -6.90 29.07 18.78
C GLN A 7 -6.37 28.26 17.59
N GLU A 8 -5.22 28.65 17.01
CA GLU A 8 -4.58 27.88 15.93
C GLU A 8 -4.07 26.52 16.43
N ASN A 9 -3.41 26.47 17.58
CA ASN A 9 -2.84 25.25 18.13
C ASN A 9 -3.92 24.22 18.51
N THR A 10 -5.05 24.69 19.05
CA THR A 10 -6.22 23.85 19.37
C THR A 10 -6.90 23.32 18.08
N SER A 11 -6.98 24.14 17.04
CA SER A 11 -7.59 23.75 15.76
C SER A 11 -6.78 22.67 15.01
N VAL A 12 -5.45 22.70 15.12
CA VAL A 12 -4.54 21.71 14.53
C VAL A 12 -4.62 20.37 15.25
N GLN A 13 -4.72 20.38 16.59
CA GLN A 13 -4.89 19.15 17.39
C GLN A 13 -6.24 18.47 17.13
N GLN A 14 -7.33 19.24 17.03
CA GLN A 14 -8.65 18.72 16.68
C GLN A 14 -8.68 18.12 15.26
N THR A 15 -8.04 18.78 14.29
CA THR A 15 -7.93 18.28 12.91
C THR A 15 -7.13 16.96 12.85
N ARG A 16 -6.07 16.81 13.67
CA ARG A 16 -5.29 15.57 13.78
C ARG A 16 -6.10 14.40 14.34
N GLN A 17 -6.93 14.62 15.35
CA GLN A 17 -7.80 13.58 15.92
C GLN A 17 -8.89 13.14 14.95
N ILE A 18 -9.44 14.08 14.18
CA ILE A 18 -10.40 13.77 13.11
C ILE A 18 -9.74 12.84 12.08
N LEU A 19 -8.47 13.09 11.75
CA LEU A 19 -7.68 12.25 10.84
C LEU A 19 -7.29 10.85 11.38
N THR A 20 -7.76 10.44 12.56
CA THR A 20 -7.72 9.04 12.99
C THR A 20 -9.08 8.34 12.98
N MET A 21 -10.17 9.07 12.76
CA MET A 21 -11.53 8.52 12.74
C MET A 21 -11.85 7.74 11.44
N PRO A 22 -12.81 6.81 11.47
CA PRO A 22 -13.25 6.11 10.25
C PRO A 22 -13.70 7.05 9.13
N SER A 23 -13.46 6.64 7.88
CA SER A 23 -14.02 7.30 6.68
C SER A 23 -15.54 7.16 6.67
N ILE A 24 -16.21 8.10 5.99
CA ILE A 24 -17.66 8.16 5.80
C ILE A 24 -18.25 6.81 5.33
N LYS A 25 -17.49 6.00 4.57
CA LYS A 25 -17.92 4.68 4.09
C LYS A 25 -18.20 3.65 5.19
N LYS A 26 -17.67 3.86 6.38
CA LYS A 26 -17.86 2.94 7.52
C LYS A 26 -19.05 3.33 8.39
N HIS A 27 -19.73 4.42 8.08
CA HIS A 27 -20.89 4.92 8.80
C HIS A 27 -22.19 4.49 8.11
N LYS A 28 -23.27 4.44 8.89
CA LYS A 28 -24.62 4.18 8.36
C LYS A 28 -25.18 5.46 7.73
N ASP A 29 -26.01 5.32 6.70
CA ASP A 29 -26.61 6.46 5.99
C ASP A 29 -27.38 7.41 6.93
N GLN A 30 -28.04 6.87 7.95
CA GLN A 30 -28.74 7.66 8.97
C GLN A 30 -27.80 8.59 9.76
N GLU A 31 -26.57 8.15 10.05
CA GLU A 31 -25.58 8.95 10.75
C GLU A 31 -25.05 10.07 9.86
N VAL A 32 -24.79 9.76 8.59
CA VAL A 32 -24.38 10.73 7.57
C VAL A 32 -25.44 11.81 7.40
N PHE A 33 -26.69 11.41 7.21
CA PHE A 33 -27.81 12.32 7.06
C PHE A 33 -27.97 13.23 8.29
N LYS A 34 -27.92 12.68 9.50
CA LYS A 34 -28.00 13.46 10.75
C LYS A 34 -26.91 14.54 10.83
N VAL A 35 -25.66 14.18 10.53
CA VAL A 35 -24.53 15.12 10.56
C VAL A 35 -24.71 16.23 9.52
N ILE A 36 -25.18 15.90 8.32
CA ILE A 36 -25.45 16.88 7.27
C ILE A 36 -26.55 17.84 7.70
N VAL A 37 -27.69 17.34 8.19
CA VAL A 37 -28.81 18.18 8.66
C VAL A 37 -28.36 19.16 9.74
N MET A 38 -27.58 18.69 10.72
CA MET A 38 -27.04 19.55 11.78
C MET A 38 -26.06 20.60 11.22
N SER A 39 -25.21 20.21 10.28
CA SER A 39 -24.22 21.10 9.66
C SER A 39 -24.88 22.16 8.78
N LEU A 40 -25.95 21.80 8.06
CA LEU A 40 -26.77 22.75 7.30
C LEU A 40 -27.41 23.76 8.22
N ALA A 41 -28.13 23.30 9.25
CA ALA A 41 -28.80 24.20 10.21
C ALA A 41 -27.80 25.19 10.82
N LYS A 42 -26.63 24.71 11.24
CA LYS A 42 -25.56 25.55 11.76
C LYS A 42 -25.06 26.57 10.73
N SER A 43 -24.91 26.18 9.46
CA SER A 43 -24.41 27.06 8.39
C SER A 43 -25.35 28.23 8.12
N TYR A 44 -26.66 28.01 8.11
CA TYR A 44 -27.66 29.07 7.98
C TYR A 44 -27.65 30.02 9.19
N THR A 45 -27.56 29.47 10.41
CA THR A 45 -27.49 30.28 11.64
C THR A 45 -26.22 31.12 11.69
N ASP A 46 -25.06 30.55 11.36
CA ASP A 46 -23.77 31.26 11.37
C ASP A 46 -23.74 32.45 10.37
N LEU A 47 -24.51 32.38 9.28
CA LEU A 47 -24.64 33.47 8.29
C LEU A 47 -25.77 34.45 8.61
N GLY A 48 -26.53 34.25 9.70
CA GLY A 48 -27.70 35.06 10.01
C GLY A 48 -28.84 34.94 9.00
N MET A 49 -28.87 33.87 8.19
CA MET A 49 -29.90 33.62 7.19
C MET A 49 -31.12 32.93 7.82
N THR A 50 -32.30 33.24 7.32
CA THR A 50 -33.51 32.48 7.66
C THR A 50 -33.35 31.04 7.21
N GLN A 51 -33.70 30.10 8.09
CA GLN A 51 -33.68 28.68 7.76
C GLN A 51 -34.65 28.40 6.60
N PRO A 52 -34.27 27.53 5.65
CA PRO A 52 -35.15 27.13 4.56
C PRO A 52 -36.37 26.38 5.10
N THR A 53 -37.41 26.26 4.27
CA THR A 53 -38.59 25.46 4.63
C THR A 53 -38.18 24.01 4.91
N GLN A 54 -38.98 23.28 5.71
CA GLN A 54 -38.67 21.89 6.05
C GLN A 54 -38.49 21.02 4.79
N LYS A 55 -39.32 21.24 3.77
CA LYS A 55 -39.24 20.54 2.48
C LYS A 55 -37.92 20.80 1.76
N ASP A 56 -37.48 22.06 1.69
CA ASP A 56 -36.23 22.43 1.01
C ASP A 56 -35.00 21.94 1.80
N LYS A 57 -35.08 21.98 3.12
CA LYS A 57 -34.04 21.45 4.02
C LYS A 57 -33.86 19.95 3.84
N ASP A 58 -34.95 19.20 3.78
CA ASP A 58 -34.93 17.75 3.58
C ASP A 58 -34.41 17.40 2.19
N TYR A 59 -34.78 18.17 1.16
CA TYR A 59 -34.21 18.03 -0.18
C TYR A 59 -32.68 18.23 -0.16
N LEU A 60 -32.21 19.36 0.39
CA LEU A 60 -30.77 19.66 0.45
C LEU A 60 -29.99 18.59 1.23
N ALA A 61 -30.55 18.12 2.34
CA ALA A 61 -29.92 17.12 3.18
C ALA A 61 -29.85 15.76 2.50
N ASN A 62 -30.92 15.33 1.82
CA ASN A 62 -30.95 14.06 1.09
C ASN A 62 -29.96 14.07 -0.08
N GLU A 63 -29.95 15.13 -0.88
CA GLU A 63 -29.02 15.27 -2.00
C GLU A 63 -27.56 15.25 -1.53
N LEU A 64 -27.23 15.97 -0.46
CA LEU A 64 -25.88 15.96 0.09
C LEU A 64 -25.51 14.63 0.75
N ALA A 65 -26.46 13.96 1.41
CA ALA A 65 -26.23 12.67 2.03
C ALA A 65 -25.97 11.56 1.01
N ASP A 66 -26.53 11.67 -0.19
CA ASP A 66 -26.21 10.75 -1.29
C ASP A 66 -24.92 11.16 -2.03
N LEU A 67 -24.75 12.46 -2.29
CA LEU A 67 -23.64 12.99 -3.08
C LEU A 67 -22.29 12.86 -2.37
N ILE A 68 -22.19 13.20 -1.08
CA ILE A 68 -20.91 13.28 -0.37
C ILE A 68 -20.22 11.91 -0.25
N PRO A 69 -20.89 10.82 0.21
CA PRO A 69 -20.25 9.51 0.29
C PRO A 69 -19.83 8.96 -1.08
N ARG A 70 -20.60 9.26 -2.14
CA ARG A 70 -20.32 8.81 -3.51
C ARG A 70 -19.14 9.54 -4.12
N LYS A 71 -19.16 10.88 -4.10
CA LYS A 71 -18.13 11.72 -4.74
C LYS A 71 -16.86 11.84 -3.90
N PHE A 72 -16.98 11.82 -2.57
CA PHE A 72 -15.88 12.03 -1.64
C PHE A 72 -15.71 10.86 -0.66
N PRO A 73 -15.40 9.64 -1.16
CA PRO A 73 -15.37 8.43 -0.34
C PRO A 73 -14.30 8.44 0.78
N SER A 74 -13.29 9.31 0.65
CA SER A 74 -12.17 9.45 1.59
C SER A 74 -12.40 10.48 2.68
N ILE A 75 -13.50 11.25 2.64
CA ILE A 75 -13.84 12.18 3.72
C ILE A 75 -14.26 11.40 4.96
N ARG A 76 -13.97 11.95 6.14
CA ARG A 76 -14.45 11.44 7.43
C ARG A 76 -15.71 12.18 7.84
N LEU A 77 -16.59 11.50 8.57
CA LEU A 77 -17.87 12.08 8.97
C LEU A 77 -17.69 13.40 9.76
N ALA A 78 -16.66 13.48 10.59
CA ALA A 78 -16.33 14.68 11.38
C ALA A 78 -15.67 15.81 10.56
N GLU A 79 -15.21 15.57 9.33
CA GLU A 79 -14.70 16.63 8.44
C GLU A 79 -15.82 17.45 7.80
N ILE A 80 -17.05 16.91 7.69
CA ILE A 80 -18.19 17.60 7.02
C ILE A 80 -18.56 18.93 7.70
N PRO A 81 -18.79 19.00 9.03
CA PRO A 81 -19.12 20.27 9.69
C PRO A 81 -17.99 21.30 9.56
N LEU A 82 -16.75 20.83 9.56
CA LEU A 82 -15.56 21.67 9.44
C LEU A 82 -15.44 22.26 8.02
N ALA A 83 -15.64 21.43 7.00
CA ALA A 83 -15.67 21.86 5.60
C ALA A 83 -16.74 22.93 5.38
N PHE A 84 -17.96 22.70 5.88
CA PHE A 84 -19.06 23.65 5.74
C PHE A 84 -18.76 24.97 6.46
N SER A 85 -18.28 24.90 7.70
CA SER A 85 -17.96 26.10 8.50
C SER A 85 -16.82 26.93 7.88
N ARG A 86 -15.79 26.29 7.31
CA ARG A 86 -14.72 27.00 6.59
C ARG A 86 -15.22 27.61 5.27
N GLY A 87 -16.07 26.89 4.56
CA GLY A 87 -16.69 27.33 3.32
C GLY A 87 -17.51 28.61 3.46
N ILE A 88 -18.46 28.63 4.40
CA ILE A 88 -19.31 29.81 4.64
C ILE A 88 -18.52 31.04 5.12
N ARG A 89 -17.35 30.83 5.71
CA ARG A 89 -16.43 31.91 6.13
C ARG A 89 -15.50 32.38 5.00
N GLY A 90 -15.71 31.90 3.78
CA GLY A 90 -14.95 32.31 2.60
C GLY A 90 -13.51 31.77 2.54
N LYS A 91 -13.15 30.78 3.38
CA LYS A 91 -11.78 30.22 3.40
C LYS A 91 -11.39 29.51 2.11
N PHE A 92 -12.38 29.15 1.28
CA PHE A 92 -12.19 28.45 0.00
C PHE A 92 -12.53 29.33 -1.21
N GLY A 93 -12.69 30.63 -1.01
CA GLY A 93 -13.11 31.59 -2.03
C GLY A 93 -14.61 31.92 -2.00
N PRO A 94 -15.06 32.75 -2.96
CA PRO A 94 -16.45 33.19 -3.03
C PRO A 94 -17.40 32.05 -3.44
N TYR A 95 -18.62 32.10 -2.91
CA TYR A 95 -19.70 31.17 -3.24
C TYR A 95 -21.01 31.93 -3.45
N TYR A 96 -21.94 31.34 -4.20
CA TYR A 96 -23.24 31.94 -4.53
C TYR A 96 -24.36 31.20 -3.79
N GLY A 97 -24.61 31.64 -2.55
CA GLY A 97 -25.68 31.10 -1.69
C GLY A 97 -25.41 29.71 -1.12
N LEU A 98 -26.33 29.21 -0.30
CA LEU A 98 -26.23 27.89 0.34
C LEU A 98 -27.05 26.84 -0.42
N ASN A 99 -26.51 26.37 -1.54
CA ASN A 99 -27.06 25.29 -2.35
C ASN A 99 -26.15 24.05 -2.34
N VAL A 100 -26.64 22.93 -2.90
CA VAL A 100 -25.91 21.66 -2.99
C VAL A 100 -24.51 21.86 -3.60
N VAL A 101 -24.42 22.63 -4.69
CA VAL A 101 -23.15 22.90 -5.40
C VAL A 101 -22.14 23.64 -4.51
N SER A 102 -22.62 24.56 -3.66
CA SER A 102 -21.75 25.31 -2.76
C SER A 102 -21.18 24.42 -1.66
N PHE A 103 -22.01 23.57 -1.05
CA PHE A 103 -21.55 22.60 -0.06
C PHE A 103 -20.62 21.53 -0.65
N GLU A 104 -20.90 21.09 -1.87
CA GLU A 104 -20.01 20.21 -2.63
C GLU A 104 -18.62 20.85 -2.81
N LYS A 105 -18.57 22.11 -3.27
CA LYS A 105 -17.30 22.85 -3.41
C LYS A 105 -16.56 23.03 -2.08
N PHE A 106 -17.29 23.22 -0.97
CA PHE A 106 -16.67 23.31 0.35
C PHE A 106 -15.98 22.01 0.77
N VAL A 107 -16.62 20.87 0.49
CA VAL A 107 -16.05 19.55 0.76
C VAL A 107 -14.84 19.29 -0.14
N GLU A 108 -14.96 19.59 -1.43
CA GLU A 108 -13.86 19.43 -2.39
C GLU A 108 -12.63 20.26 -1.99
N ALA A 109 -12.84 21.55 -1.69
CA ALA A 109 -11.77 22.46 -1.26
C ALA A 109 -11.17 22.08 0.10
N HIS A 110 -11.97 21.49 1.01
CA HIS A 110 -11.45 20.98 2.27
C HIS A 110 -10.50 19.81 2.06
N LEU A 111 -10.82 18.90 1.12
CA LEU A 111 -10.01 17.73 0.83
C LEU A 111 -8.72 18.05 0.08
N SER A 112 -8.73 19.12 -0.74
CA SER A 112 -7.55 19.60 -1.49
C SER A 112 -6.70 20.62 -0.72
N CYS A 113 -7.08 20.99 0.51
CA CYS A 113 -6.31 21.94 1.30
C CYS A 113 -4.98 21.33 1.75
N GLU A 114 -3.87 22.02 1.46
CA GLU A 114 -2.49 21.61 1.80
C GLU A 114 -2.33 21.25 3.28
N SER A 115 -2.98 21.99 4.19
CA SER A 115 -2.95 21.69 5.63
C SER A 115 -3.50 20.29 5.97
N ARG A 116 -4.52 19.83 5.24
CA ARG A 116 -5.11 18.49 5.43
C ARG A 116 -4.23 17.42 4.80
N GLU A 117 -3.61 17.72 3.66
CA GLU A 117 -2.65 16.83 3.00
C GLU A 117 -1.40 16.59 3.87
N GLN A 118 -0.84 17.65 4.43
CA GLN A 118 0.35 17.58 5.28
C GLN A 118 0.07 16.79 6.56
N LEU A 119 -1.09 17.00 7.18
CA LEU A 119 -1.52 16.23 8.34
C LEU A 119 -1.82 14.75 8.01
N ALA A 120 -2.34 14.46 6.83
CA ALA A 120 -2.54 13.07 6.37
C ALA A 120 -1.20 12.34 6.15
N ARG A 121 -0.20 13.04 5.60
CA ARG A 121 1.18 12.53 5.46
C ARG A 121 1.81 12.26 6.83
N ASP A 122 1.70 13.20 7.77
CA ASP A 122 2.21 13.04 9.14
C ASP A 122 1.56 11.86 9.87
N ALA A 123 0.25 11.65 9.69
CA ALA A 123 -0.49 10.53 10.29
C ALA A 123 -0.08 9.17 9.71
N LEU A 124 0.26 9.11 8.42
CA LEU A 124 0.78 7.90 7.77
C LEU A 124 2.20 7.56 8.24
N LEU A 125 3.06 8.57 8.44
CA LEU A 125 4.44 8.39 8.91
C LEU A 125 4.52 7.93 10.37
N LYS A 126 3.51 8.25 11.20
CA LYS A 126 3.41 7.79 12.60
C LYS A 126 2.88 6.36 12.78
N LYS A 127 2.53 5.65 11.71
CA LYS A 127 2.36 4.21 11.80
C LYS A 127 3.75 3.61 11.99
N GLU A 128 4.20 3.53 13.25
CA GLU A 128 5.44 2.82 13.60
C GLU A 128 5.42 1.48 12.89
N SER A 129 6.33 1.30 11.93
CA SER A 129 6.63 -0.02 11.39
C SER A 129 7.14 -0.82 12.59
N ARG A 130 6.28 -1.60 13.23
CA ARG A 130 6.72 -2.61 14.19
C ARG A 130 7.65 -3.52 13.41
N ILE A 131 8.96 -3.32 13.56
CA ILE A 131 9.96 -4.26 13.06
C ILE A 131 9.59 -5.57 13.77
N PRO A 132 9.17 -6.62 13.02
CA PRO A 132 8.79 -7.86 13.66
C PRO A 132 9.97 -8.38 14.49
N ASP A 133 9.68 -8.94 15.66
CA ASP A 133 10.69 -9.55 16.52
C ASP A 133 11.43 -10.67 15.77
N LYS A 134 12.62 -11.04 16.26
CA LYS A 134 13.48 -12.02 15.58
C LYS A 134 12.78 -13.36 15.38
N ASP A 135 11.96 -13.82 16.33
CA ASP A 135 11.24 -15.09 16.21
C ASP A 135 10.14 -15.01 15.16
N SER A 136 9.39 -13.90 15.12
CA SER A 136 8.41 -13.65 14.06
C SER A 136 9.04 -13.66 12.68
N ARG A 137 10.23 -13.04 12.53
CA ARG A 137 10.96 -13.05 11.25
C ARG A 137 11.41 -14.45 10.86
N PHE A 138 11.89 -15.25 11.83
CA PHE A 138 12.30 -16.62 11.59
C PHE A 138 11.13 -17.49 11.14
N ASN A 139 10.01 -17.44 11.86
CA ASN A 139 8.83 -18.25 11.57
C ASN A 139 8.28 -17.93 10.17
N VAL A 140 8.20 -16.64 9.79
CA VAL A 140 7.79 -16.24 8.44
C VAL A 140 8.77 -16.74 7.38
N ALA A 141 10.07 -16.67 7.62
CA ALA A 141 11.08 -17.15 6.67
C ALA A 141 11.04 -18.67 6.51
N ARG A 142 10.87 -19.43 7.59
CA ARG A 142 10.64 -20.89 7.60
C ARG A 142 9.40 -21.25 6.79
N ASP A 143 8.27 -20.60 7.08
CA ASP A 143 7.01 -20.90 6.39
C ASP A 143 7.11 -20.57 4.89
N ASN A 144 7.82 -19.51 4.52
CA ASN A 144 8.13 -19.20 3.13
C ASN A 144 8.98 -20.28 2.45
N ALA A 145 9.96 -20.86 3.15
CA ALA A 145 10.79 -21.94 2.62
C ALA A 145 9.98 -23.23 2.39
N ILE A 146 9.14 -23.61 3.35
CA ILE A 146 8.25 -24.77 3.25
C ILE A 146 7.27 -24.59 2.08
N ASN A 147 6.63 -23.42 2.00
CA ASN A 147 5.72 -23.10 0.91
C ASN A 147 6.43 -23.12 -0.46
N ALA A 148 7.66 -22.62 -0.54
CA ALA A 148 8.45 -22.67 -1.76
C ALA A 148 8.73 -24.12 -2.21
N MET A 149 9.04 -25.03 -1.29
CA MET A 149 9.23 -26.46 -1.59
C MET A 149 7.94 -27.11 -2.11
N HIS A 150 6.78 -26.83 -1.48
CA HIS A 150 5.48 -27.31 -1.96
C HIS A 150 5.11 -26.73 -3.34
N MET A 151 5.39 -25.46 -3.59
CA MET A 151 5.17 -24.84 -4.88
C MET A 151 6.02 -25.52 -5.96
N MET A 152 7.29 -25.79 -5.68
CA MET A 152 8.16 -26.54 -6.59
C MET A 152 7.59 -27.94 -6.88
N ASN A 153 7.21 -28.70 -5.85
CA ASN A 153 6.68 -30.05 -6.02
C ASN A 153 5.36 -30.09 -6.82
N SER A 154 4.56 -29.02 -6.72
CA SER A 154 3.33 -28.86 -7.52
C SER A 154 3.57 -28.24 -8.91
N GLY A 155 4.82 -28.05 -9.33
CA GLY A 155 5.18 -27.46 -10.62
C GLY A 155 4.89 -25.96 -10.74
N LYS A 156 4.62 -25.28 -9.62
CA LYS A 156 4.37 -23.83 -9.57
C LYS A 156 5.68 -23.06 -9.46
N GLU A 157 5.71 -21.87 -10.05
CA GLU A 157 6.88 -21.00 -10.01
C GLU A 157 7.09 -20.41 -8.60
N VAL A 158 8.33 -20.47 -8.09
CA VAL A 158 8.72 -19.87 -6.81
C VAL A 158 9.24 -18.46 -7.05
N LEU A 159 8.39 -17.46 -6.83
CA LEU A 159 8.73 -16.04 -7.05
C LEU A 159 9.76 -15.51 -6.02
N SER A 160 9.77 -16.07 -4.81
CA SER A 160 10.63 -15.64 -3.70
C SER A 160 11.94 -16.43 -3.60
N GLY A 161 12.35 -17.15 -4.64
CA GLY A 161 13.42 -18.15 -4.55
C GLY A 161 14.78 -17.59 -4.11
N ALA A 162 15.15 -16.37 -4.51
CA ALA A 162 16.40 -15.76 -4.03
C ALA A 162 16.39 -15.44 -2.52
N ILE A 163 15.25 -15.02 -1.98
CA ILE A 163 15.09 -14.70 -0.55
C ILE A 163 15.10 -15.99 0.27
N VAL A 164 14.41 -17.03 -0.21
CA VAL A 164 14.38 -18.34 0.44
C VAL A 164 15.77 -18.97 0.43
N TYR A 165 16.50 -18.87 -0.68
CA TYR A 165 17.89 -19.31 -0.76
C TYR A 165 18.76 -18.62 0.30
N ASP A 166 18.71 -17.29 0.40
CA ASP A 166 19.53 -16.54 1.35
C ASP A 166 19.21 -16.91 2.82
N PHE A 167 17.94 -17.20 3.12
CA PHE A 167 17.54 -17.69 4.43
C PHE A 167 18.16 -19.06 4.74
N LEU A 168 18.06 -20.02 3.81
CA LEU A 168 18.57 -21.39 4.01
C LEU A 168 20.11 -21.45 3.99
N ASP A 169 20.75 -20.64 3.16
CA ASP A 169 22.21 -20.47 3.12
C ASP A 169 22.73 -19.86 4.43
N ARG A 170 22.01 -18.88 5.00
CA ARG A 170 22.32 -18.33 6.32
C ARG A 170 22.21 -19.36 7.45
N LEU A 171 21.31 -20.34 7.31
CA LEU A 171 21.21 -21.48 8.23
C LEU A 171 22.26 -22.58 7.94
N ALA A 172 23.18 -22.34 7.00
CA ALA A 172 24.19 -23.31 6.55
C ALA A 172 23.61 -24.65 6.06
N LEU A 173 22.34 -24.66 5.63
CA LEU A 173 21.67 -25.85 5.10
C LEU A 173 22.06 -26.11 3.64
N ILE A 174 22.43 -25.05 2.91
CA ILE A 174 22.85 -25.15 1.51
C ILE A 174 24.38 -25.19 1.46
N SER A 175 24.94 -26.36 1.15
CA SER A 175 26.39 -26.59 1.13
C SER A 175 26.93 -26.83 -0.28
N PHE A 176 26.67 -25.92 -1.22
CA PHE A 176 27.26 -26.00 -2.56
C PHE A 176 28.70 -25.49 -2.58
N ASN A 177 29.59 -26.24 -3.21
CA ASN A 177 30.96 -25.83 -3.44
C ASN A 177 31.05 -24.75 -4.54
N ASN A 178 32.23 -24.15 -4.69
CA ASN A 178 32.42 -23.06 -5.66
C ASN A 178 32.13 -23.48 -7.11
N ARG A 179 32.44 -24.73 -7.48
CA ARG A 179 32.20 -25.23 -8.82
C ARG A 179 30.69 -25.34 -9.10
N GLU A 180 29.93 -25.94 -8.19
CA GLU A 180 28.46 -26.04 -8.30
C GLU A 180 27.81 -24.65 -8.37
N LYS A 181 28.30 -23.70 -7.56
CA LYS A 181 27.85 -22.31 -7.62
C LYS A 181 28.07 -21.68 -9.01
N TRP A 182 29.21 -21.94 -9.63
CA TRP A 182 29.49 -21.48 -11.00
C TRP A 182 28.62 -22.18 -12.05
N GLU A 183 28.29 -23.46 -11.85
CA GLU A 183 27.38 -24.21 -12.72
C GLU A 183 25.98 -23.58 -12.70
N PHE A 184 25.44 -23.22 -11.53
CA PHE A 184 24.16 -22.51 -11.42
C PHE A 184 24.17 -21.13 -12.10
N VAL A 185 25.30 -20.41 -12.01
CA VAL A 185 25.46 -19.12 -12.72
C VAL A 185 25.47 -19.31 -14.23
N ALA A 186 26.17 -20.33 -14.73
CA ALA A 186 26.20 -20.64 -16.16
C ALA A 186 24.81 -21.06 -16.66
N GLU A 187 24.11 -21.90 -15.90
CA GLU A 187 22.73 -22.31 -16.22
C GLU A 187 21.77 -21.11 -16.20
N ALA A 188 21.87 -20.24 -15.19
CA ALA A 188 21.07 -19.01 -15.09
C ALA A 188 21.23 -18.11 -16.31
N ARG A 189 22.47 -17.91 -16.78
CA ARG A 189 22.74 -17.13 -18.00
C ARG A 189 22.09 -17.77 -19.23
N ARG A 190 22.23 -19.08 -19.41
CA ARG A 190 21.62 -19.81 -20.53
C ARG A 190 20.10 -19.66 -20.52
N TYR A 191 19.48 -19.91 -19.36
CA TYR A 191 18.03 -19.81 -19.20
C TYR A 191 17.52 -18.40 -19.48
N LEU A 192 18.18 -17.36 -18.94
CA LEU A 192 17.78 -15.96 -19.15
C LEU A 192 17.91 -15.56 -20.62
N ASN A 193 18.97 -15.97 -21.31
CA ASN A 193 19.12 -15.72 -22.75
C ASN A 193 17.99 -16.37 -23.57
N GLU A 194 17.65 -17.63 -23.26
CA GLU A 194 16.59 -18.35 -23.94
C GLU A 194 15.20 -17.81 -23.63
N SER A 195 14.92 -17.43 -22.37
CA SER A 195 13.62 -16.91 -21.96
C SER A 195 13.38 -15.50 -22.52
N LEU A 196 14.35 -14.59 -22.38
CA LEU A 196 14.28 -13.24 -22.95
C LEU A 196 14.23 -13.27 -24.48
N GLY A 197 14.99 -14.16 -25.14
CA GLY A 197 14.94 -14.31 -26.59
C GLY A 197 13.57 -14.85 -27.08
N ARG A 198 12.94 -15.74 -26.33
CA ARG A 198 11.55 -16.18 -26.60
C ARG A 198 10.54 -15.06 -26.37
N GLU A 199 10.67 -14.30 -25.29
CA GLU A 199 9.79 -13.18 -24.96
C GLU A 199 9.88 -12.08 -26.02
N GLN A 200 11.08 -11.77 -26.48
CA GLN A 200 11.33 -10.78 -27.53
C GLN A 200 10.58 -11.13 -28.82
N ARG A 201 10.68 -12.40 -29.27
CA ARG A 201 10.00 -12.89 -30.48
C ARG A 201 8.48 -12.83 -30.39
N ARG A 202 7.92 -12.94 -29.17
CA ARG A 202 6.47 -12.92 -28.92
C ARG A 202 5.91 -11.51 -28.71
N THR A 203 6.78 -10.55 -28.40
CA THR A 203 6.36 -9.20 -28.04
C THR A 203 6.11 -8.36 -29.29
N ILE A 204 4.90 -7.82 -29.45
CA ILE A 204 4.54 -6.98 -30.61
C ILE A 204 4.99 -5.53 -30.42
N SER A 205 5.00 -5.02 -29.18
CA SER A 205 5.34 -3.63 -28.88
C SER A 205 6.83 -3.35 -29.10
N ARG A 206 7.15 -2.40 -29.99
CA ARG A 206 8.53 -1.96 -30.30
C ARG A 206 9.28 -1.41 -29.07
N ILE A 207 8.57 -0.69 -28.20
CA ILE A 207 9.15 -0.15 -26.96
C ILE A 207 9.58 -1.31 -26.05
N LYS A 208 8.69 -2.28 -25.83
CA LYS A 208 8.98 -3.46 -25.01
C LYS A 208 10.07 -4.34 -25.63
N GLN A 209 10.07 -4.53 -26.96
CA GLN A 209 11.15 -5.25 -27.64
C GLN A 209 12.52 -4.61 -27.42
N THR A 210 12.60 -3.27 -27.43
CA THR A 210 13.84 -2.54 -27.18
C THR A 210 14.33 -2.74 -25.74
N GLU A 211 13.41 -2.72 -24.78
CA GLU A 211 13.72 -3.01 -23.37
C GLU A 211 14.23 -4.45 -23.19
N ILE A 212 13.56 -5.44 -23.79
CA ILE A 212 13.97 -6.84 -23.74
C ILE A 212 15.34 -7.03 -24.40
N GLN A 213 15.60 -6.39 -25.54
CA GLN A 213 16.92 -6.45 -26.19
C GLN A 213 18.02 -5.87 -25.29
N ARG A 214 17.77 -4.76 -24.59
CA ARG A 214 18.74 -4.20 -23.63
C ARG A 214 19.03 -5.20 -22.51
N LYS A 215 18.00 -5.83 -21.95
CA LYS A 215 18.16 -6.89 -20.94
C LYS A 215 18.97 -8.08 -21.50
N LEU A 216 18.67 -8.52 -22.71
CA LEU A 216 19.37 -9.62 -23.36
C LEU A 216 20.87 -9.30 -23.57
N ASN A 217 21.17 -8.10 -24.09
CA ASN A 217 22.56 -7.64 -24.23
C ASN A 217 23.29 -7.63 -22.88
N SER A 218 22.64 -7.12 -21.82
CA SER A 218 23.23 -7.07 -20.48
C SER A 218 23.48 -8.47 -19.86
N VAL A 219 22.69 -9.48 -20.23
CA VAL A 219 22.94 -10.86 -19.80
C VAL A 219 24.12 -11.48 -20.58
N GLN A 220 24.21 -11.17 -21.88
CA GLN A 220 25.27 -11.66 -22.76
C GLN A 220 26.64 -11.08 -22.41
N ASP A 221 26.73 -9.76 -22.17
CA ASP A 221 27.97 -9.10 -21.76
C ASP A 221 28.31 -9.31 -20.27
N GLY A 222 27.36 -9.83 -19.49
CA GLY A 222 27.52 -10.14 -18.07
C GLY A 222 27.37 -8.96 -17.12
N SER A 223 26.93 -7.80 -17.60
CA SER A 223 26.61 -6.64 -16.77
C SER A 223 25.32 -6.81 -15.95
N ALA A 224 24.44 -7.75 -16.31
CA ALA A 224 23.21 -8.08 -15.59
C ALA A 224 23.45 -8.93 -14.32
N ILE A 225 24.42 -8.55 -13.50
CA ILE A 225 24.93 -9.34 -12.36
C ILE A 225 23.79 -9.76 -11.41
N GLU A 226 22.95 -8.82 -10.98
CA GLU A 226 21.89 -9.11 -10.00
C GLU A 226 20.78 -10.02 -10.56
N MET A 227 20.44 -9.87 -11.84
CA MET A 227 19.46 -10.73 -12.50
C MET A 227 19.98 -12.17 -12.61
N ILE A 228 21.24 -12.32 -13.02
CA ILE A 228 21.91 -13.62 -13.12
C ILE A 228 22.04 -14.26 -11.74
N LYS A 229 22.49 -13.50 -10.74
CA LYS A 229 22.63 -13.96 -9.36
C LYS A 229 21.30 -14.41 -8.76
N SER A 230 20.25 -13.63 -8.94
CA SER A 230 18.90 -13.97 -8.48
C SER A 230 18.41 -15.27 -9.11
N MET A 231 18.61 -15.45 -10.42
CA MET A 231 18.23 -16.69 -11.12
C MET A 231 19.11 -17.88 -10.70
N ALA A 232 20.41 -17.68 -10.51
CA ALA A 232 21.32 -18.73 -10.04
C ALA A 232 20.94 -19.23 -8.64
N LYS A 233 20.57 -18.33 -7.73
CA LYS A 233 20.03 -18.69 -6.41
C LYS A 233 18.75 -19.51 -6.52
N ARG A 234 17.88 -19.21 -7.49
CA ARG A 234 16.67 -20.03 -7.74
C ARG A 234 17.05 -21.45 -8.17
N PHE A 235 17.99 -21.62 -9.10
CA PHE A 235 18.46 -22.95 -9.52
C PHE A 235 19.14 -23.72 -8.39
N ALA A 236 19.98 -23.06 -7.61
CA ALA A 236 20.60 -23.65 -6.43
C ALA A 236 19.54 -24.08 -5.40
N LEU A 237 18.52 -23.26 -5.14
CA LEU A 237 17.40 -23.61 -4.28
C LEU A 237 16.64 -24.84 -4.80
N TYR A 238 16.36 -24.89 -6.11
CA TYR A 238 15.69 -26.04 -6.72
C TYR A 238 16.52 -27.31 -6.57
N ALA A 239 17.84 -27.24 -6.76
CA ALA A 239 18.73 -28.38 -6.56
C ALA A 239 18.68 -28.88 -5.11
N PHE A 240 18.72 -27.96 -4.13
CA PHE A 240 18.62 -28.29 -2.72
C PHE A 240 17.26 -28.91 -2.34
N PHE A 241 16.15 -28.33 -2.77
CA PHE A 241 14.84 -28.94 -2.49
C PHE A 241 14.68 -30.30 -3.15
N ARG A 242 15.28 -30.50 -4.33
CA ARG A 242 15.26 -31.80 -5.00
C ARG A 242 16.07 -32.84 -4.20
N SER A 243 17.22 -32.48 -3.62
CA SER A 243 17.94 -33.40 -2.73
C SER A 243 17.13 -33.70 -1.48
N CYS A 244 16.52 -32.70 -0.83
CA CYS A 244 15.65 -32.94 0.33
C CYS A 244 14.50 -33.93 0.03
N ILE A 245 13.88 -33.83 -1.15
CA ILE A 245 12.80 -34.74 -1.54
C ILE A 245 13.34 -36.15 -1.82
N LEU A 246 14.49 -36.27 -2.50
CA LEU A 246 15.11 -37.56 -2.83
C LEU A 246 15.59 -38.30 -1.58
N ASP A 247 16.09 -37.56 -0.59
CA ASP A 247 16.61 -38.08 0.68
C ASP A 247 15.52 -38.16 1.77
N GLU A 248 14.26 -37.87 1.42
CA GLU A 248 13.09 -37.86 2.31
C GLU A 248 13.29 -37.02 3.59
N LEU A 249 14.02 -35.91 3.48
CA LEU A 249 14.32 -35.00 4.58
C LEU A 249 13.11 -34.15 4.95
N ASP A 250 12.77 -34.08 6.24
CA ASP A 250 11.81 -33.10 6.75
C ASP A 250 12.46 -31.70 6.81
N LEU A 251 12.20 -30.90 5.78
CA LEU A 251 12.69 -29.52 5.66
C LEU A 251 12.36 -28.67 6.90
N LYS A 252 11.19 -28.88 7.52
CA LYS A 252 10.80 -28.11 8.69
C LYS A 252 11.68 -28.47 9.89
N GLU A 253 11.93 -29.76 10.09
CA GLU A 253 12.76 -30.23 11.20
C GLU A 253 14.20 -29.73 11.08
N ILE A 254 14.82 -29.86 9.90
CA ILE A 254 16.21 -29.40 9.69
C ILE A 254 16.35 -27.87 9.83
N ILE A 255 15.34 -27.09 9.44
CA ILE A 255 15.34 -25.63 9.67
C ILE A 255 15.28 -25.31 11.16
N GLU A 256 14.42 -26.00 11.92
CA GLU A 256 14.29 -25.76 13.36
C GLU A 256 15.56 -26.17 14.13
N GLN A 257 16.23 -27.24 13.72
CA GLN A 257 17.53 -27.64 14.29
C GLN A 257 18.60 -26.54 14.12
N GLN A 258 18.55 -25.78 13.03
CA GLN A 258 19.48 -24.68 12.75
C GLN A 258 19.00 -23.31 13.26
N ARG A 259 17.85 -23.22 13.94
CA ARG A 259 17.32 -21.96 14.51
C ARG A 259 18.37 -21.13 15.27
N PRO A 260 19.29 -21.71 16.07
CA PRO A 260 20.33 -20.93 16.75
C PRO A 260 21.22 -20.08 15.84
N LEU A 261 21.42 -20.47 14.57
CA LEU A 261 22.24 -19.71 13.61
C LEU A 261 21.54 -18.44 13.09
N PHE A 262 20.23 -18.30 13.32
CA PHE A 262 19.46 -17.15 12.88
C PHE A 262 19.42 -16.01 13.90
N ILE A 263 19.50 -16.35 15.20
CA ILE A 263 19.34 -15.45 16.36
C ILE A 263 20.58 -14.57 16.53
#